data_AF-A0A830B6K4-F1
#
_entry.id   AF-A0A830B6K4-F1
#
_cell.length_a   1.000
_cell.length_b   1.000
_cell.length_c   1.000
_cell.angle_alpha   90.00
_cell.angle_beta   90.00
_cell.angle_gamma   90.00
#
_symmetry.space_group_name_H-M   'P 1'
#
loop_
_entity.id
_entity.type
_entity.pdbx_description
1 polymer ?
#
loop_
_entity_poly.entity_id
_entity_poly.type
_entity_poly.pdbx_seq_one_letter_code
_entity_poly.pdbx_strand_id
1 'polypeptide(L)'
;MDISGIPIPVCSCTGNTQQCYRWGSGGWQSACCTTSLSMYPLPMNTKRRGARIAGRKMSIGAFKKVLEKLVSEDYDFSNPIDLRYCWAKHGTNKFVTIR
;
A
#
# COMPACT_ATOMS: atom_id res chain seq x y z
N MET A 1 -7.57 -9.56 -14.39
CA MET A 1 -6.64 -10.24 -13.47
C MET A 1 -7.37 -10.61 -12.19
N ASP A 2 -7.37 -11.89 -11.83
CA ASP A 2 -7.80 -12.33 -10.49
C ASP A 2 -6.71 -11.95 -9.48
N ILE A 3 -7.11 -11.36 -8.36
CA ILE A 3 -6.21 -10.87 -7.31
C ILE A 3 -6.31 -11.70 -6.02
N SER A 4 -7.15 -12.73 -6.02
CA SER A 4 -7.44 -13.57 -4.85
C SER A 4 -6.20 -14.37 -4.39
N GLY A 5 -5.37 -14.81 -5.33
CA GLY A 5 -4.15 -15.60 -5.08
C GLY A 5 -2.89 -14.79 -4.79
N ILE A 6 -2.96 -13.45 -4.82
CA ILE A 6 -1.78 -12.61 -4.60
C ILE A 6 -1.53 -12.47 -3.08
N PRO A 7 -0.29 -12.68 -2.60
CA PRO A 7 0.05 -12.48 -1.20
C PRO A 7 -0.30 -11.07 -0.70
N ILE A 8 -0.50 -10.94 0.61
CA ILE A 8 -0.79 -9.63 1.22
C ILE A 8 0.41 -8.70 0.96
N PRO A 9 0.21 -7.54 0.32
CA PRO A 9 1.29 -6.60 0.06
C PRO A 9 1.93 -6.09 1.35
N VAL A 10 3.18 -5.68 1.23
CA VAL A 10 3.97 -5.09 2.32
C VAL A 10 4.34 -3.65 2.01
N CYS A 11 4.86 -2.94 3.00
CA CYS A 11 5.45 -1.63 2.83
C CYS A 11 6.78 -1.56 3.59
N SER A 12 7.87 -1.28 2.88
CA SER A 12 9.22 -1.20 3.46
C SER A 12 9.70 0.24 3.76
N CYS A 13 8.80 1.22 3.85
CA CYS A 13 9.17 2.63 4.03
C CYS A 13 10.02 2.91 5.29
N THR A 14 10.02 2.00 6.27
CA THR A 14 10.78 2.14 7.53
C THR A 14 12.04 1.24 7.56
N GLY A 15 12.44 0.65 6.44
CA GLY A 15 13.55 -0.30 6.36
C GLY A 15 13.18 -1.76 6.68
N ASN A 16 12.02 -1.99 7.31
CA ASN A 16 11.47 -3.32 7.58
C ASN A 16 10.18 -3.52 6.78
N THR A 17 9.89 -4.76 6.36
CA THR A 17 8.65 -5.11 5.66
C THR A 17 7.48 -5.17 6.62
N GLN A 18 6.53 -4.23 6.48
CA GLN A 18 5.33 -4.20 7.29
C GLN A 18 4.11 -4.59 6.45
N GLN A 19 3.34 -5.59 6.91
CA GLN A 19 2.16 -6.06 6.21
C GLN A 19 1.11 -4.94 6.07
N CYS A 20 0.61 -4.72 4.85
CA CYS A 20 -0.47 -3.77 4.60
C CYS A 20 -1.82 -4.32 5.07
N TYR A 21 -2.75 -3.42 5.39
CA TYR A 21 -4.10 -3.77 5.80
C TYR A 21 -5.08 -3.65 4.65
N ARG A 22 -6.14 -4.46 4.66
CA ARG A 22 -7.27 -4.31 3.73
C ARG A 22 -7.97 -2.97 3.98
N TRP A 23 -8.36 -2.31 2.89
CA TRP A 23 -9.06 -1.03 2.97
C TRP A 23 -10.13 -0.88 1.87
N GLY A 24 -11.34 -0.48 2.26
CA GLY A 24 -12.47 -0.33 1.35
C GLY A 24 -12.84 -1.64 0.65
N SER A 25 -13.39 -1.54 -0.56
CA SER A 25 -13.80 -2.69 -1.38
C SER A 25 -12.60 -3.34 -2.10
N GLY A 26 -11.66 -3.89 -1.34
CA GLY A 26 -10.51 -4.66 -1.86
C GLY A 26 -9.25 -3.85 -2.14
N GLY A 27 -9.14 -2.63 -1.61
CA GLY A 27 -7.92 -1.83 -1.62
C GLY A 27 -6.96 -2.17 -0.47
N TRP A 28 -5.88 -1.39 -0.40
CA TRP A 28 -4.80 -1.55 0.57
C TRP A 28 -4.50 -0.27 1.31
N GLN A 29 -4.11 -0.39 2.58
CA GLN A 29 -3.63 0.70 3.41
C GLN A 29 -2.27 0.34 4.00
N SER A 30 -1.31 1.26 3.90
CA SER A 30 0.01 1.13 4.51
C SER A 30 -0.10 1.01 6.03
N ALA A 31 0.73 0.14 6.60
CA ALA A 31 0.88 0.01 8.04
C ALA A 31 1.89 0.98 8.64
N CYS A 32 2.81 1.51 7.83
CA CYS A 32 4.01 2.20 8.31
C CYS A 32 4.24 3.60 7.73
N CYS A 33 3.44 4.06 6.76
CA CYS A 33 3.66 5.38 6.19
C CYS A 33 2.38 6.13 5.82
N THR A 34 2.43 7.45 5.96
CA THR A 34 1.48 8.42 5.40
C THR A 34 2.15 9.11 4.20
N THR A 35 1.58 10.22 3.71
CA THR A 35 2.21 11.03 2.65
C THR A 35 3.48 11.74 3.10
N SER A 36 3.66 12.00 4.40
CA SER A 36 4.74 12.81 4.95
C SER A 36 5.52 12.15 6.09
N LEU A 37 5.09 10.97 6.54
CA LEU A 37 5.69 10.28 7.68
C LEU A 37 5.91 8.81 7.35
N SER A 38 7.07 8.27 7.73
CA SER A 38 7.36 6.83 7.67
C SER A 38 7.83 6.37 9.05
N MET A 39 6.98 5.64 9.78
CA MET A 39 7.30 4.99 11.04
C MET A 39 6.31 3.85 11.32
N TYR A 40 6.77 2.82 12.02
CA TYR A 40 5.93 1.71 12.44
C TYR A 40 6.07 1.47 13.95
N PRO A 41 4.95 1.35 14.70
CA PRO A 41 3.58 1.59 14.25
C PRO A 41 3.32 3.09 14.00
N LEU A 42 2.33 3.42 13.17
CA LEU A 42 1.93 4.81 12.94
C LEU A 42 1.47 5.50 14.25
N PRO A 43 1.70 6.81 14.44
CA PRO A 43 1.31 7.54 15.64
C PRO A 43 -0.17 7.45 15.98
N MET A 44 -0.50 7.71 17.24
CA MET A 44 -1.88 7.84 17.68
C MET A 44 -2.54 9.06 17.03
N ASN A 45 -3.81 8.92 16.67
CA ASN A 45 -4.61 9.98 16.10
C ASN A 45 -5.08 10.93 17.21
N THR A 46 -4.66 12.19 17.13
CA THR A 46 -5.03 13.22 18.11
C THR A 46 -6.53 13.54 18.12
N LYS A 47 -7.23 13.32 17.00
CA LYS A 47 -8.67 13.57 16.86
C LYS A 47 -9.54 12.35 17.16
N ARG A 48 -8.97 11.14 17.13
CA ARG A 48 -9.70 9.88 17.33
C ARG A 48 -9.01 9.04 18.40
N ARG A 49 -9.48 9.16 19.63
CA ARG A 49 -8.96 8.42 20.80
C ARG A 49 -8.94 6.92 20.51
N GLY A 50 -7.82 6.28 20.86
CA GLY A 50 -7.63 4.83 20.71
C GLY A 50 -7.32 4.36 19.28
N ALA A 51 -7.32 5.24 18.28
CA ALA A 51 -6.97 4.90 16.91
C ALA A 51 -5.60 5.47 16.53
N ARG A 52 -4.85 4.77 15.69
CA ARG A 52 -3.67 5.31 15.01
C ARG A 52 -4.07 6.12 13.77
N ILE A 53 -3.20 7.02 13.33
CA ILE A 53 -3.39 7.69 12.04
C ILE A 53 -3.41 6.66 10.92
N ALA A 54 -4.26 6.87 9.92
CA ALA A 54 -4.35 5.96 8.79
C ALA A 54 -3.14 6.16 7.86
N GLY A 55 -2.54 5.06 7.41
CA GLY A 55 -1.49 5.11 6.40
C GLY A 55 -2.00 5.51 5.01
N ARG A 56 -1.08 5.59 4.05
CA ARG A 56 -1.41 5.78 2.62
C ARG A 56 -2.37 4.69 2.16
N LYS A 57 -3.31 5.06 1.30
CA LYS A 57 -4.37 4.17 0.81
C LYS A 57 -4.28 4.02 -0.69
N MET A 58 -4.68 2.85 -1.18
CA MET A 58 -4.77 2.50 -2.58
C MET A 58 -6.08 1.77 -2.81
N SER A 59 -6.87 2.19 -3.79
CA SER A 59 -8.08 1.47 -4.19
C SER A 59 -7.74 0.18 -4.92
N ILE A 60 -8.70 -0.74 -5.03
CA ILE A 60 -8.55 -1.95 -5.85
C ILE A 60 -8.20 -1.62 -7.31
N GLY A 61 -8.78 -0.55 -7.87
CA GLY A 61 -8.51 -0.12 -9.24
C GLY A 61 -7.09 0.42 -9.42
N ALA A 62 -6.57 1.18 -8.46
CA ALA A 62 -5.18 1.61 -8.47
C ALA A 62 -4.22 0.43 -8.29
N PHE A 63 -4.56 -0.53 -7.43
CA PHE A 63 -3.77 -1.75 -7.22
C PHE A 63 -3.72 -2.61 -8.49
N LYS A 64 -4.84 -2.80 -9.19
CA LYS A 64 -4.85 -3.51 -10.49
C LYS A 64 -3.88 -2.91 -11.50
N LYS A 65 -3.77 -1.57 -11.58
CA LYS A 65 -2.80 -0.92 -12.45
C LYS A 65 -1.36 -1.15 -12.04
N VAL A 66 -1.08 -1.26 -10.73
CA VAL A 66 0.24 -1.68 -10.24
C VAL A 66 0.54 -3.09 -10.72
N LEU A 67 -0.42 -4.01 -10.60
CA LEU A 67 -0.26 -5.39 -11.08
C LEU A 67 -0.03 -5.45 -12.59
N GLU A 68 -0.83 -4.74 -13.39
CA GLU A 68 -0.66 -4.66 -14.84
C GLU A 68 0.74 -4.17 -15.23
N LYS A 69 1.27 -3.16 -14.52
CA LYS A 69 2.65 -2.70 -14.71
C LYS A 69 3.68 -3.77 -14.32
N LEU A 70 3.52 -4.40 -13.17
CA LEU A 70 4.44 -5.42 -12.69
C LEU A 70 4.45 -6.66 -13.59
N VAL A 71 3.31 -7.03 -14.18
CA VAL A 71 3.23 -8.07 -15.22
C VAL A 71 4.09 -7.69 -16.44
N SER A 72 4.04 -6.42 -16.88
CA SER A 72 4.88 -5.96 -18.00
C SER A 72 6.38 -5.89 -17.68
N GLU A 73 6.74 -6.01 -16.40
CA GLU A 73 8.11 -6.04 -15.90
C GLU A 73 8.54 -7.47 -15.48
N ASP A 74 7.77 -8.50 -15.86
CA ASP A 74 7.99 -9.91 -15.53
C ASP A 74 8.14 -10.19 -14.03
N TYR A 75 7.39 -9.45 -13.20
CA TYR A 75 7.42 -9.60 -11.74
C TYR A 75 6.81 -10.93 -11.27
N ASP A 76 7.49 -11.59 -10.33
CA ASP A 76 7.01 -12.81 -9.67
C ASP A 76 6.01 -12.51 -8.53
N PHE A 77 4.74 -12.84 -8.75
CA PHE A 77 3.67 -12.66 -7.78
C PHE A 77 3.63 -13.73 -6.67
N SER A 78 4.57 -14.68 -6.65
CA SER A 78 4.73 -15.61 -5.51
C SER A 78 5.22 -14.88 -4.26
N ASN A 79 5.86 -13.73 -4.44
CA ASN A 79 6.35 -12.88 -3.36
C ASN A 79 5.40 -11.70 -3.08
N PRO A 80 5.32 -11.23 -1.82
CA PRO A 80 4.57 -10.02 -1.49
C PRO A 80 5.09 -8.79 -2.23
N ILE A 81 4.16 -8.05 -2.84
CA ILE A 81 4.48 -6.79 -3.51
C ILE A 81 4.79 -5.73 -2.45
N ASP A 82 5.95 -5.08 -2.57
CA ASP A 82 6.27 -3.91 -1.76
C ASP A 82 5.66 -2.64 -2.36
N LEU A 83 4.68 -2.07 -1.67
CA LEU A 83 3.98 -0.87 -2.10
C LEU A 83 4.74 0.43 -1.81
N ARG A 84 5.91 0.39 -1.13
CA ARG A 84 6.73 1.58 -0.80
C ARG A 84 6.81 2.56 -1.96
N TYR A 85 7.11 2.04 -3.16
CA TYR A 85 7.30 2.86 -4.35
C TYR A 85 6.07 2.97 -5.24
N CYS A 86 4.98 2.24 -4.97
CA CYS A 86 3.84 2.12 -5.90
C CYS A 86 2.53 2.66 -5.31
N TRP A 87 2.57 3.43 -4.23
CA TRP A 87 1.35 4.00 -3.62
C TRP A 87 0.56 4.90 -4.58
N ALA A 88 -0.77 4.90 -4.42
CA ALA A 88 -1.65 5.80 -5.17
C ALA A 88 -1.31 7.27 -4.91
N LYS A 89 -1.46 8.12 -5.93
CA LYS A 89 -1.52 9.57 -5.73
C LYS A 89 -2.85 9.89 -5.05
N HIS A 90 -2.78 10.67 -3.96
CA HIS A 90 -3.93 11.03 -3.16
C HIS A 90 -5.08 11.58 -4.03
N GLY A 91 -6.29 11.07 -3.81
CA GLY A 91 -7.50 11.48 -4.55
C GLY A 91 -7.63 10.93 -5.97
N THR A 92 -6.80 9.96 -6.40
CA THR A 92 -6.85 9.43 -7.77
C THR A 92 -6.78 7.90 -7.82
N ASN A 93 -7.27 7.31 -8.91
CA ASN A 93 -7.04 5.90 -9.28
C ASN A 93 -5.74 5.74 -10.10
N LYS A 94 -4.77 6.63 -9.94
CA LYS A 94 -3.44 6.55 -10.55
C LYS A 94 -2.41 6.33 -9.45
N PHE A 95 -1.49 5.40 -9.67
CA PHE A 95 -0.33 5.24 -8.80
C PHE A 95 0.88 6.01 -9.32
N VAL A 96 1.82 6.30 -8.43
CA VAL A 96 3.10 6.90 -8.79
C VAL A 96 4.19 5.89 -8.47
N THR A 97 5.18 5.78 -9.34
CA THR A 97 6.45 5.15 -8.99
C THR A 97 7.31 6.21 -8.33
N ILE A 98 7.57 6.07 -7.03
CA ILE A 98 8.51 6.93 -6.31
C ILE A 98 9.92 6.43 -6.68
N ARG A 99 10.74 7.29 -7.28
CA ARG A 99 12.16 7.01 -7.57
C ARG A 99 13.02 7.41 -6.40
#